data_AF-A0A0Q9MBE2-F1
#
_entry.id   AF-A0A0Q9MBE2-F1
#
_cell.length_a   1.000
_cell.length_b   1.000
_cell.length_c   1.000
_cell.angle_alpha   90.00
_cell.angle_beta   90.00
_cell.angle_gamma   90.00
#
_symmetry.space_group_name_H-M   'P 1'
#
loop_
_entity.id
_entity.type
_entity.pdbx_description
1 polymer ?
#
loop_
_entity_poly.entity_id
_entity_poly.type
_entity_poly.pdbx_seq_one_letter_code
_entity_poly.pdbx_strand_id
1 'polypeptide(L)'
;MSIETDFPAAKKIPRRKPLNIGFPRAKWISVATTFLLISTISIIGGPAEAATVTISPSADAVVKRDTPTTNYGTATGLKADNSPVEMAFLKFTVSGTGSTVTAAKLRLFVADPSNLGGQFRQVLDNSWTESTVNFNNAPVAEATVIASVGAATLNTFVEVDVFSVVKGDGTYSFRISNTSSDGVIYSSKETADATRRPQLILTTGDAPPPPPPPPPPPPPPPAPNPCGKTATRPATYEHVIWLIFENKTYSQVIGSTNAPYMTQTAKQCASISTWRDAGLGLPSLPSYLALTSGSTQGVTSDSSPSNLPPITADNIFRQVRTRGMTYRSYQEDMPSNCRLSSSGLYMVRHNPEVYYQGPGDRTACATNNIPLGTPTTGNLATDLANNTLPNFSLITPNVCNDMHDCSIATGDTWLSQWLPVILNSQSYQAGRTAVVVLFDEDTPIPNFFVSPSVVPGTVAQGSYSHYSLLRTTEEMLGISPFLLNADSASSMRQALNL
;
A
#
# COMPACT_ATOMS: atom_id res chain seq x y z
N MET A 1 23.37 71.19 -13.35
CA MET A 1 24.43 71.59 -14.30
C MET A 1 23.89 71.38 -15.70
N SER A 2 24.33 72.15 -16.69
CA SER A 2 23.51 72.48 -17.88
C SER A 2 23.94 71.77 -19.17
N ILE A 3 23.00 71.66 -20.14
CA ILE A 3 23.22 71.47 -21.61
C ILE A 3 23.71 70.04 -21.99
N GLU A 4 23.34 69.40 -23.12
CA GLU A 4 22.43 69.73 -24.27
C GLU A 4 21.28 68.67 -24.36
N THR A 5 20.74 68.07 -25.44
CA THR A 5 20.92 68.00 -26.93
C THR A 5 19.56 68.00 -27.66
N ASP A 6 19.54 68.13 -28.99
CA ASP A 6 18.32 68.37 -29.80
C ASP A 6 17.51 67.19 -30.38
N PHE A 7 16.26 67.55 -30.73
CA PHE A 7 15.28 67.13 -31.76
C PHE A 7 15.81 66.59 -33.14
N PRO A 8 14.97 66.27 -34.18
CA PRO A 8 13.50 66.33 -34.35
C PRO A 8 12.84 65.04 -34.94
N ALA A 9 11.57 65.13 -35.39
CA ALA A 9 10.77 64.01 -35.91
C ALA A 9 10.31 64.11 -37.39
N ALA A 10 10.10 62.93 -38.00
CA ALA A 10 9.13 62.57 -39.06
C ALA A 10 9.01 63.33 -40.42
N LYS A 11 9.10 62.56 -41.52
CA LYS A 11 8.44 62.86 -42.82
C LYS A 11 8.09 61.57 -43.60
N LYS A 12 7.07 61.62 -44.47
CA LYS A 12 6.52 60.48 -45.26
C LYS A 12 6.73 60.69 -46.78
N ILE A 13 6.25 59.71 -47.59
CA ILE A 13 5.95 59.75 -49.06
C ILE A 13 7.17 59.37 -49.97
N PRO A 14 7.03 58.68 -51.13
CA PRO A 14 5.87 58.00 -51.77
C PRO A 14 6.08 56.47 -52.06
N ARG A 15 5.07 55.83 -52.68
CA ARG A 15 5.17 54.49 -53.33
C ARG A 15 5.79 54.57 -54.74
N ARG A 16 6.34 53.45 -55.25
CA ARG A 16 6.47 53.14 -56.70
C ARG A 16 5.92 51.75 -57.03
N LYS A 17 5.63 51.50 -58.32
CA LYS A 17 5.06 50.26 -58.88
C LYS A 17 6.09 49.56 -59.80
N PRO A 18 5.84 48.32 -60.29
CA PRO A 18 6.91 47.34 -60.56
C PRO A 18 7.54 47.42 -61.96
N LEU A 19 8.61 46.65 -62.14
CA LEU A 19 9.13 46.22 -63.43
C LEU A 19 8.96 44.70 -63.56
N ASN A 20 8.73 44.19 -64.77
CA ASN A 20 8.47 42.77 -65.05
C ASN A 20 9.12 42.41 -66.40
N ILE A 21 9.82 41.27 -66.49
CA ILE A 21 10.61 40.87 -67.67
C ILE A 21 10.40 39.36 -67.92
N GLY A 22 9.99 38.98 -69.14
CA GLY A 22 9.89 37.58 -69.60
C GLY A 22 11.26 36.93 -69.81
N PHE A 23 11.43 35.65 -70.12
CA PHE A 23 10.68 34.73 -71.00
C PHE A 23 11.13 33.27 -70.69
N PRO A 24 10.67 32.19 -71.38
CA PRO A 24 9.54 32.03 -72.31
C PRO A 24 8.49 31.00 -71.81
N ARG A 25 7.52 30.63 -72.65
CA ARG A 25 6.54 29.56 -72.37
C ARG A 25 6.96 28.21 -72.99
N ALA A 26 6.87 27.14 -72.21
CA ALA A 26 6.67 25.77 -72.71
C ALA A 26 5.41 25.19 -72.08
N LYS A 27 4.58 24.46 -72.85
CA LYS A 27 3.36 23.78 -72.36
C LYS A 27 3.62 22.28 -72.23
N TRP A 28 3.71 21.76 -71.01
CA TRP A 28 3.47 20.33 -70.75
C TRP A 28 2.63 20.12 -69.49
N ILE A 29 1.82 19.08 -69.59
CA ILE A 29 0.68 18.66 -68.77
C ILE A 29 1.04 18.49 -67.28
N SER A 30 0.09 18.81 -66.39
CA SER A 30 0.22 18.66 -64.94
C SER A 30 0.43 17.21 -64.50
N VAL A 31 1.41 17.00 -63.61
CA VAL A 31 1.40 15.92 -62.61
C VAL A 31 1.57 16.57 -61.24
N ALA A 32 0.66 16.30 -60.31
CA ALA A 32 0.70 16.87 -58.97
C ALA A 32 1.54 15.98 -58.03
N THR A 33 2.73 16.42 -57.68
CA THR A 33 3.60 15.74 -56.71
C THR A 33 3.65 16.54 -55.41
N THR A 34 2.73 16.24 -54.49
CA THR A 34 2.63 16.92 -53.19
C THR A 34 3.78 16.53 -52.27
N PHE A 35 4.91 17.23 -52.33
CA PHE A 35 5.96 17.13 -51.32
C PHE A 35 5.48 17.78 -50.00
N LEU A 36 4.94 16.94 -49.12
CA LEU A 36 4.57 17.35 -47.76
C LEU A 36 5.85 17.53 -46.92
N LEU A 37 6.34 18.77 -46.84
CA LEU A 37 7.39 19.17 -45.90
C LEU A 37 6.84 19.10 -44.47
N ILE A 38 6.97 17.93 -43.83
CA ILE A 38 6.71 17.75 -42.40
C ILE A 38 7.84 18.44 -41.63
N SER A 39 7.70 19.75 -41.42
CA SER A 39 8.53 20.49 -40.48
C SER A 39 8.09 20.09 -39.07
N THR A 40 8.88 19.24 -38.41
CA THR A 40 8.62 18.81 -37.03
C THR A 40 8.84 19.97 -36.07
N ILE A 41 7.77 20.74 -35.81
CA ILE A 41 7.73 21.66 -34.67
C ILE A 41 7.74 20.78 -33.42
N SER A 42 8.92 20.59 -32.84
CA SER A 42 9.05 20.10 -31.47
C SER A 42 8.42 21.12 -30.54
N ILE A 43 7.15 20.90 -30.19
CA ILE A 43 6.52 21.60 -29.07
C ILE A 43 7.26 21.13 -27.82
N ILE A 44 8.27 21.91 -27.41
CA ILE A 44 8.88 21.76 -26.09
C ILE A 44 7.79 22.20 -25.10
N GLY A 45 7.08 21.22 -24.56
CA GLY A 45 6.23 21.45 -23.40
C GLY A 45 7.10 22.03 -22.29
N GLY A 46 6.72 23.20 -21.77
CA GLY A 46 7.32 23.72 -20.55
C GLY A 46 7.10 22.72 -19.40
N PRO A 47 7.95 22.74 -18.37
CA PRO A 47 7.72 21.89 -17.19
C PRO A 47 6.32 22.17 -16.63
N ALA A 48 5.56 21.11 -16.34
CA ALA A 48 4.25 21.25 -15.75
C ALA A 48 4.38 21.97 -14.39
N GLU A 49 3.71 23.12 -14.27
CA GLU A 49 3.80 23.97 -13.09
C GLU A 49 2.97 23.38 -11.95
N ALA A 50 3.59 23.16 -10.79
CA ALA A 50 2.91 22.58 -9.63
C ALA A 50 1.90 23.58 -9.06
N ALA A 51 0.60 23.28 -9.25
CA ALA A 51 -0.48 24.10 -8.75
C ALA A 51 -0.57 24.03 -7.22
N THR A 52 -1.03 25.12 -6.60
CA THR A 52 -1.28 25.15 -5.16
C THR A 52 -2.74 25.55 -4.91
N VAL A 53 -3.49 24.64 -4.30
CA VAL A 53 -4.91 24.81 -3.94
C VAL A 53 -4.99 25.13 -2.46
N THR A 54 -5.58 26.27 -2.10
CA THR A 54 -5.80 26.65 -0.69
C THR A 54 -7.27 26.48 -0.34
N ILE A 55 -7.54 25.71 0.71
CA ILE A 55 -8.87 25.28 1.12
C ILE A 55 -9.14 25.81 2.54
N SER A 56 -10.24 26.56 2.68
CA SER A 56 -10.75 27.02 3.99
C SER A 56 -11.39 25.86 4.77
N PRO A 57 -11.40 25.88 6.11
CA PRO A 57 -12.14 24.89 6.89
C PRO A 57 -13.65 25.00 6.59
N SER A 58 -14.30 23.86 6.41
CA SER A 58 -15.76 23.78 6.36
C SER A 58 -16.37 23.83 7.76
N ALA A 59 -15.65 23.39 8.78
CA ALA A 59 -15.98 23.60 10.19
C ALA A 59 -14.71 23.75 11.05
N ASP A 60 -14.75 24.57 12.09
CA ASP A 60 -13.78 24.53 13.20
C ASP A 60 -14.46 24.86 14.55
N ALA A 61 -13.83 24.46 15.66
CA ALA A 61 -14.38 24.67 17.01
C ALA A 61 -13.31 24.51 18.09
N VAL A 62 -13.54 25.11 19.26
CA VAL A 62 -12.86 24.71 20.51
C VAL A 62 -13.84 23.99 21.45
N VAL A 63 -13.36 22.99 22.16
CA VAL A 63 -14.11 22.34 23.26
C VAL A 63 -13.32 22.45 24.56
N LYS A 64 -14.02 22.72 25.66
CA LYS A 64 -13.41 23.03 26.97
C LYS A 64 -13.94 22.08 28.03
N ARG A 65 -13.05 21.42 28.78
CA ARG A 65 -13.43 20.45 29.82
C ARG A 65 -14.31 21.06 30.92
N ASP A 66 -14.03 22.30 31.27
CA ASP A 66 -14.62 22.95 32.45
C ASP A 66 -15.99 23.60 32.15
N THR A 67 -16.38 23.69 30.88
CA THR A 67 -17.72 24.09 30.40
C THR A 67 -18.25 23.05 29.40
N PRO A 68 -18.41 21.78 29.81
CA PRO A 68 -18.33 20.65 28.88
C PRO A 68 -19.54 20.48 27.96
N THR A 69 -20.66 21.14 28.26
CA THR A 69 -21.88 21.18 27.43
C THR A 69 -21.96 22.42 26.54
N THR A 70 -21.05 23.40 26.70
CA THR A 70 -21.08 24.65 25.94
C THR A 70 -20.44 24.46 24.57
N ASN A 71 -21.17 24.86 23.53
CA ASN A 71 -20.64 24.97 22.18
C ASN A 71 -19.83 26.27 22.01
N TYR A 72 -18.69 26.20 21.31
CA TYR A 72 -17.87 27.36 20.96
C TYR A 72 -17.53 27.40 19.46
N GLY A 73 -18.40 26.87 18.59
CA GLY A 73 -18.26 26.90 17.12
C GLY A 73 -18.46 28.28 16.47
N THR A 74 -18.33 29.34 17.27
CA THR A 74 -18.34 30.75 16.84
C THR A 74 -17.24 31.57 17.53
N ALA A 75 -16.33 30.92 18.26
CA ALA A 75 -15.23 31.57 18.94
C ALA A 75 -14.10 31.88 17.95
N THR A 76 -13.65 33.13 17.90
CA THR A 76 -12.59 33.62 16.98
C THR A 76 -11.19 33.03 17.21
N GLY A 77 -11.04 32.08 18.14
CA GLY A 77 -9.78 31.50 18.56
C GLY A 77 -9.89 30.01 18.91
N LEU A 78 -9.09 29.21 18.21
CA LEU A 78 -8.91 27.77 18.39
C LEU A 78 -7.82 27.52 19.44
N LYS A 79 -8.23 27.37 20.70
CA LYS A 79 -7.33 27.14 21.84
C LYS A 79 -7.01 25.65 22.04
N ALA A 80 -5.75 25.35 22.35
CA ALA A 80 -5.30 24.04 22.79
C ALA A 80 -4.47 24.17 24.08
N ASP A 81 -4.94 23.57 25.17
CA ASP A 81 -4.46 23.74 26.55
C ASP A 81 -4.63 22.43 27.34
N ASN A 82 -3.89 22.28 28.45
CA ASN A 82 -3.97 21.17 29.39
C ASN A 82 -4.55 21.59 30.77
N SER A 83 -4.58 22.90 31.10
CA SER A 83 -4.97 23.40 32.43
C SER A 83 -5.78 24.71 32.38
N PRO A 84 -7.10 24.65 32.09
CA PRO A 84 -7.91 23.44 31.87
C PRO A 84 -7.69 22.81 30.49
N VAL A 85 -8.10 21.55 30.33
CA VAL A 85 -8.01 20.89 29.02
C VAL A 85 -8.96 21.58 28.03
N GLU A 86 -8.37 22.15 27.00
CA GLU A 86 -9.05 22.69 25.83
C GLU A 86 -8.47 22.03 24.58
N MET A 87 -9.35 21.68 23.64
CA MET A 87 -8.96 21.04 22.38
C MET A 87 -9.63 21.75 21.22
N ALA A 88 -8.85 22.07 20.19
CA ALA A 88 -9.36 22.61 18.95
C ALA A 88 -9.64 21.48 17.95
N PHE A 89 -10.70 21.64 17.16
CA PHE A 89 -11.09 20.77 16.06
C PHE A 89 -11.16 21.58 14.77
N LEU A 90 -10.69 21.01 13.67
CA LEU A 90 -10.68 21.58 12.33
C LEU A 90 -11.17 20.52 11.36
N LYS A 91 -12.07 20.87 10.44
CA LYS A 91 -12.53 20.00 9.35
C LYS A 91 -12.48 20.73 8.02
N PHE A 92 -11.94 20.05 7.02
CA PHE A 92 -11.83 20.52 5.64
C PHE A 92 -12.54 19.54 4.72
N THR A 93 -13.15 20.08 3.66
CA THR A 93 -13.71 19.28 2.56
C THR A 93 -12.89 19.59 1.32
N VAL A 94 -12.14 18.60 0.85
CA VAL A 94 -11.34 18.63 -0.37
C VAL A 94 -12.18 18.07 -1.50
N SER A 95 -12.29 18.83 -2.60
CA SER A 95 -13.07 18.44 -3.77
C SER A 95 -12.52 19.10 -5.03
N GLY A 96 -12.36 18.35 -6.11
CA GLY A 96 -11.90 18.84 -7.40
C GLY A 96 -10.39 19.10 -7.48
N THR A 97 -9.53 18.32 -6.80
CA THR A 97 -8.06 18.49 -6.94
C THR A 97 -7.56 18.30 -8.38
N GLY A 98 -8.28 17.53 -9.20
CA GLY A 98 -8.06 17.33 -10.65
C GLY A 98 -6.88 16.42 -10.98
N SER A 99 -5.72 16.72 -10.39
CA SER A 99 -4.49 15.91 -10.43
C SER A 99 -4.14 15.37 -9.04
N THR A 100 -3.09 14.54 -8.97
CA THR A 100 -2.55 13.98 -7.74
C THR A 100 -2.12 15.06 -6.74
N VAL A 101 -2.50 14.90 -5.47
CA VAL A 101 -1.94 15.71 -4.37
C VAL A 101 -0.52 15.19 -4.08
N THR A 102 0.47 16.07 -4.17
CA THR A 102 1.89 15.75 -3.98
C THR A 102 2.45 16.26 -2.65
N ALA A 103 1.78 17.23 -2.02
CA ALA A 103 2.00 17.65 -0.64
C ALA A 103 0.71 18.24 -0.05
N ALA A 104 0.56 18.18 1.28
CA ALA A 104 -0.54 18.80 2.00
C ALA A 104 -0.06 19.40 3.33
N LYS A 105 -0.36 20.67 3.58
CA LYS A 105 0.00 21.41 4.79
C LYS A 105 -1.24 22.01 5.46
N LEU A 106 -1.38 21.80 6.76
CA LEU A 106 -2.27 22.58 7.60
C LEU A 106 -1.52 23.81 8.12
N ARG A 107 -2.04 25.00 7.85
CA ARG A 107 -1.41 26.29 8.14
C ARG A 107 -2.31 27.14 9.03
N LEU A 108 -1.79 27.56 10.18
CA LEU A 108 -2.54 28.22 11.25
C LEU A 108 -1.79 29.48 11.74
N PHE A 109 -2.50 30.59 11.91
CA PHE A 109 -1.92 31.82 12.46
C PHE A 109 -1.96 31.82 14.00
N VAL A 110 -0.83 32.11 14.65
CA VAL A 110 -0.71 32.17 16.11
C VAL A 110 -1.26 33.50 16.62
N ALA A 111 -2.41 33.44 17.28
CA ALA A 111 -3.09 34.58 17.90
C ALA A 111 -2.65 34.82 19.36
N ASP A 112 -2.23 33.77 20.06
CA ASP A 112 -1.66 33.80 21.41
C ASP A 112 -0.52 32.75 21.45
N PRO A 113 0.73 33.11 21.85
CA PRO A 113 1.88 32.23 21.77
C PRO A 113 1.84 31.13 22.83
N SER A 114 2.76 30.16 22.72
CA SER A 114 2.94 29.11 23.73
C SER A 114 4.33 28.49 23.61
N ASN A 115 4.85 27.95 24.71
CA ASN A 115 6.02 27.06 24.68
C ASN A 115 5.81 25.76 23.87
N LEU A 116 4.56 25.37 23.57
CA LEU A 116 4.21 24.22 22.75
C LEU A 116 2.95 24.49 21.90
N GLY A 117 3.11 24.58 20.59
CA GLY A 117 2.03 24.76 19.60
C GLY A 117 1.06 23.59 19.46
N GLY A 118 1.18 22.55 20.31
CA GLY A 118 0.26 21.44 20.42
C GLY A 118 0.61 20.21 19.58
N GLN A 119 -0.08 19.11 19.90
CA GLN A 119 -0.07 17.85 19.15
C GLN A 119 -1.27 17.78 18.21
N PHE A 120 -0.98 17.51 16.94
CA PHE A 120 -1.93 17.39 15.84
C PHE A 120 -2.23 15.91 15.59
N ARG A 121 -3.52 15.56 15.51
CA ARG A 121 -4.01 14.18 15.37
C ARG A 121 -5.16 14.14 14.37
N GLN A 122 -5.30 13.04 13.63
CA GLN A 122 -6.46 12.83 12.76
C GLN A 122 -7.69 12.54 13.62
N VAL A 123 -8.87 12.90 13.11
CA VAL A 123 -10.18 12.48 13.62
C VAL A 123 -10.88 11.76 12.47
N LEU A 124 -11.22 10.49 12.65
CA LEU A 124 -11.88 9.68 11.61
C LEU A 124 -13.38 9.96 11.51
N ASP A 125 -14.03 10.28 12.63
CA ASP A 125 -15.42 10.70 12.64
C ASP A 125 -15.56 12.13 12.09
N ASN A 126 -16.03 12.24 10.85
CA ASN A 126 -16.33 13.51 10.19
C ASN A 126 -17.76 14.02 10.44
N SER A 127 -18.61 13.29 11.18
CA SER A 127 -20.05 13.59 11.33
C SER A 127 -20.36 14.77 12.26
N TRP A 128 -19.43 15.12 13.16
CA TRP A 128 -19.57 16.25 14.09
C TRP A 128 -19.95 17.56 13.38
N THR A 129 -20.79 18.38 14.01
CA THR A 129 -21.11 19.72 13.48
C THR A 129 -20.63 20.82 14.43
N GLU A 130 -20.04 21.84 13.84
CA GLU A 130 -19.57 23.05 14.49
C GLU A 130 -20.57 23.68 15.47
N SER A 131 -21.86 23.69 15.10
CA SER A 131 -22.94 24.26 15.91
C SER A 131 -23.43 23.38 17.07
N THR A 132 -22.93 22.13 17.19
CA THR A 132 -23.35 21.19 18.25
C THR A 132 -22.19 20.59 19.04
N VAL A 133 -20.96 20.65 18.53
CA VAL A 133 -19.78 20.07 19.18
C VAL A 133 -19.44 20.81 20.48
N ASN A 134 -19.21 20.04 21.53
CA ASN A 134 -18.86 20.45 22.89
C ASN A 134 -17.98 19.33 23.49
N PHE A 135 -17.50 19.48 24.73
CA PHE A 135 -16.54 18.52 25.28
C PHE A 135 -17.14 17.12 25.48
N ASN A 136 -18.44 17.02 25.78
CA ASN A 136 -19.11 15.73 26.02
C ASN A 136 -19.41 14.93 24.75
N ASN A 137 -19.46 15.56 23.57
CA ASN A 137 -19.70 14.90 22.28
C ASN A 137 -18.57 15.12 21.25
N ALA A 138 -17.41 15.62 21.70
CA ALA A 138 -16.25 15.81 20.83
C ALA A 138 -15.77 14.46 20.27
N PRO A 139 -15.57 14.33 18.95
CA PRO A 139 -15.14 13.07 18.36
C PRO A 139 -13.72 12.69 18.80
N VAL A 140 -13.49 11.39 18.97
CA VAL A 140 -12.18 10.87 19.38
C VAL A 140 -11.16 11.06 18.25
N ALA A 141 -9.94 11.46 18.63
CA ALA A 141 -8.82 11.60 17.70
C ALA A 141 -7.83 10.44 17.86
N GLU A 142 -7.13 10.12 16.77
CA GLU A 142 -6.25 8.97 16.65
C GLU A 142 -5.09 8.96 17.66
N ALA A 143 -4.68 7.74 18.04
CA ALA A 143 -3.55 7.51 18.95
C ALA A 143 -2.21 7.97 18.34
N THR A 144 -2.11 8.02 17.01
CA THR A 144 -0.95 8.53 16.27
C THR A 144 -0.92 10.07 16.28
N VAL A 145 0.24 10.64 16.61
CA VAL A 145 0.53 12.07 16.42
C VAL A 145 0.98 12.29 14.98
N ILE A 146 0.33 13.18 14.24
CA ILE A 146 0.77 13.63 12.91
C ILE A 146 2.00 14.53 13.06
N ALA A 147 1.91 15.53 13.95
CA ALA A 147 3.00 16.41 14.32
C ALA A 147 2.86 16.91 15.76
N SER A 148 3.99 17.21 16.41
CA SER A 148 4.04 17.95 17.67
C SER A 148 4.83 19.23 17.42
N VAL A 149 4.17 20.38 17.54
CA VAL A 149 4.78 21.69 17.26
C VAL A 149 5.47 22.20 18.52
N GLY A 150 6.70 22.70 18.37
CA GLY A 150 7.46 23.37 19.44
C GLY A 150 6.89 24.75 19.79
N ALA A 151 7.74 25.68 20.26
CA ALA A 151 7.27 27.01 20.63
C ALA A 151 6.54 27.73 19.48
N ALA A 152 5.31 28.16 19.73
CA ALA A 152 4.46 28.89 18.80
C ALA A 152 4.65 30.40 19.01
N THR A 153 5.19 31.10 18.02
CA THR A 153 5.52 32.53 18.12
C THR A 153 4.34 33.41 17.69
N LEU A 154 3.98 34.38 18.52
CA LEU A 154 2.88 35.32 18.28
C LEU A 154 3.01 36.03 16.93
N ASN A 155 1.87 36.19 16.22
CA ASN A 155 1.77 36.78 14.89
C ASN A 155 2.58 36.06 13.78
N THR A 156 2.90 34.77 13.96
CA THR A 156 3.50 33.92 12.92
C THR A 156 2.55 32.82 12.45
N PHE A 157 2.91 32.13 11.37
CA PHE A 157 2.21 30.92 10.94
C PHE A 157 2.95 29.67 11.44
N VAL A 158 2.19 28.75 12.01
CA VAL A 158 2.58 27.35 12.17
C VAL A 158 2.14 26.59 10.91
N GLU A 159 3.04 25.83 10.32
CA GLU A 159 2.75 24.92 9.21
C GLU A 159 3.04 23.48 9.65
N VAL A 160 2.03 22.62 9.54
CA VAL A 160 2.08 21.19 9.86
C VAL A 160 1.91 20.40 8.57
N ASP A 161 2.84 19.49 8.29
CA ASP A 161 2.67 18.50 7.23
C ASP A 161 1.53 17.54 7.62
N VAL A 162 0.51 17.45 6.76
CA VAL A 162 -0.63 16.54 6.90
C VAL A 162 -0.75 15.61 5.68
N PHE A 163 0.28 15.50 4.85
CA PHE A 163 0.29 14.67 3.64
C PHE A 163 0.23 13.17 3.93
N SER A 164 0.53 12.74 5.16
CA SER A 164 0.25 11.37 5.62
C SER A 164 -1.26 11.06 5.71
N VAL A 165 -2.11 12.10 5.82
CA VAL A 165 -3.56 12.00 5.97
C VAL A 165 -4.31 12.44 4.69
N VAL A 166 -3.93 13.59 4.12
CA VAL A 166 -4.64 14.19 2.98
C VAL A 166 -3.96 13.77 1.67
N LYS A 167 -4.64 12.92 0.90
CA LYS A 167 -4.12 12.34 -0.36
C LYS A 167 -4.91 12.72 -1.62
N GLY A 168 -6.08 13.33 -1.48
CA GLY A 168 -6.96 13.68 -2.60
C GLY A 168 -8.27 14.29 -2.11
N ASP A 169 -9.30 14.19 -2.94
CA ASP A 169 -10.67 14.56 -2.57
C ASP A 169 -11.20 13.71 -1.39
N GLY A 170 -11.92 14.35 -0.47
CA GLY A 170 -12.38 13.74 0.77
C GLY A 170 -12.72 14.76 1.85
N THR A 171 -13.28 14.32 2.98
CA THR A 171 -13.46 15.17 4.16
C THR A 171 -12.51 14.72 5.26
N TYR A 172 -11.76 15.67 5.83
CA TYR A 172 -10.67 15.41 6.76
C TYR A 172 -10.86 16.25 8.02
N SER A 173 -10.94 15.59 9.17
CA SER A 173 -10.98 16.23 10.49
C SER A 173 -9.66 16.05 11.23
N PHE A 174 -9.27 17.07 11.98
CA PHE A 174 -8.07 17.12 12.81
C PHE A 174 -8.43 17.61 14.21
N ARG A 175 -7.70 17.13 15.22
CA ARG A 175 -7.72 17.66 16.59
C ARG A 175 -6.35 18.21 16.95
N ILE A 176 -6.32 19.38 17.58
CA ILE A 176 -5.17 19.93 18.28
C ILE A 176 -5.40 19.76 19.79
N SER A 177 -4.45 19.16 20.48
CA SER A 177 -4.45 19.01 21.95
C SER A 177 -3.07 19.35 22.50
N ASN A 178 -3.00 20.00 23.66
CA ASN A 178 -1.74 20.46 24.25
C ASN A 178 -1.40 19.64 25.51
N THR A 179 -0.12 19.55 25.86
CA THR A 179 0.37 19.02 27.13
C THR A 179 0.87 20.12 28.07
N SER A 180 1.10 21.32 27.55
CA SER A 180 1.42 22.51 28.34
C SER A 180 0.17 23.12 28.99
N SER A 181 0.35 23.70 30.18
CA SER A 181 -0.61 24.61 30.83
C SER A 181 -0.49 26.06 30.35
N ASP A 182 0.50 26.33 29.48
CA ASP A 182 0.66 27.56 28.70
C ASP A 182 0.03 27.29 27.33
N GLY A 183 -1.29 27.43 27.23
CA GLY A 183 -2.06 26.99 26.06
C GLY A 183 -1.95 27.93 24.85
N VAL A 184 -1.75 27.37 23.65
CA VAL A 184 -1.70 28.11 22.38
C VAL A 184 -3.11 28.50 21.91
N ILE A 185 -3.26 29.67 21.29
CA ILE A 185 -4.46 30.02 20.52
C ILE A 185 -4.11 30.29 19.07
N TYR A 186 -4.73 29.55 18.16
CA TYR A 186 -4.72 29.84 16.72
C TYR A 186 -5.96 30.64 16.31
N SER A 187 -5.88 31.44 15.25
CA SER A 187 -7.06 32.08 14.65
C SER A 187 -8.05 31.03 14.11
N SER A 188 -9.35 31.19 14.40
CA SER A 188 -10.43 30.38 13.81
C SER A 188 -10.91 30.94 12.47
N LYS A 189 -11.84 30.27 11.78
CA LYS A 189 -12.48 30.80 10.57
C LYS A 189 -13.38 32.02 10.80
N GLU A 190 -13.85 32.28 12.03
CA GLU A 190 -14.59 33.49 12.42
C GLU A 190 -13.68 34.72 12.53
N THR A 191 -12.35 34.53 12.57
CA THR A 191 -11.38 35.63 12.63
C THR A 191 -11.68 36.67 11.55
N ALA A 192 -11.92 37.92 11.96
CA ALA A 192 -12.34 38.99 11.05
C ALA A 192 -11.33 39.23 9.91
N ASP A 193 -10.02 39.13 10.22
CA ASP A 193 -8.95 39.13 9.22
C ASP A 193 -8.88 37.77 8.51
N ALA A 194 -9.41 37.72 7.29
CA ALA A 194 -9.42 36.52 6.46
C ALA A 194 -8.02 35.98 6.12
N THR A 195 -6.97 36.79 6.21
CA THR A 195 -5.59 36.35 5.92
C THR A 195 -4.99 35.47 7.02
N ARG A 196 -5.59 35.49 8.23
CA ARG A 196 -5.13 34.73 9.41
C ARG A 196 -5.89 33.42 9.64
N ARG A 197 -6.98 33.19 8.90
CA ARG A 197 -7.84 32.01 9.08
C ARG A 197 -7.09 30.71 8.78
N PRO A 198 -7.53 29.56 9.31
CA PRO A 198 -6.96 28.26 8.99
C PRO A 198 -6.96 27.99 7.49
N GLN A 199 -5.89 27.38 6.99
CA GLN A 199 -5.72 27.01 5.59
C GLN A 199 -5.22 25.57 5.48
N LEU A 200 -5.91 24.74 4.71
CA LEU A 200 -5.36 23.50 4.19
C LEU A 200 -4.80 23.79 2.79
N ILE A 201 -3.48 23.77 2.66
CA ILE A 201 -2.76 24.06 1.43
C ILE A 201 -2.33 22.74 0.81
N LEU A 202 -2.85 22.43 -0.37
CA LEU A 202 -2.48 21.27 -1.17
C LEU A 202 -1.58 21.72 -2.31
N THR A 203 -0.47 21.03 -2.53
CA THR A 203 0.23 21.07 -3.82
C THR A 203 -0.35 19.96 -4.68
N THR A 204 -0.87 20.32 -5.85
CA THR A 204 -1.36 19.38 -6.86
C THR A 204 -0.50 19.49 -8.11
N GLY A 205 -0.41 18.40 -8.86
CA GLY A 205 0.24 18.44 -10.16
C GLY A 205 0.28 17.08 -10.82
N ASP A 206 0.36 17.10 -12.14
CA ASP A 206 0.78 15.93 -12.90
C ASP A 206 2.25 15.68 -12.59
N ALA A 207 2.61 14.45 -12.22
CA ALA A 207 3.96 14.14 -11.78
C ALA A 207 4.97 14.44 -12.90
N PRO A 208 6.00 15.28 -12.68
CA PRO A 208 7.08 15.43 -13.64
C PRO A 208 7.72 14.08 -13.92
N PRO A 209 8.05 13.74 -15.18
CA PRO A 209 8.83 12.54 -15.46
C PRO A 209 10.14 12.64 -14.67
N PRO A 210 10.44 11.67 -13.78
CA PRO A 210 11.57 11.82 -12.88
C PRO A 210 12.89 11.87 -13.66
N PRO A 211 13.89 12.65 -13.20
CA PRO A 211 15.24 12.44 -13.70
C PRO A 211 15.62 10.97 -13.45
N PRO A 212 16.30 10.30 -14.40
CA PRO A 212 16.64 8.90 -14.23
C PRO A 212 17.46 8.73 -12.94
N PRO A 213 17.04 7.87 -12.00
CA PRO A 213 17.87 7.54 -10.86
C PRO A 213 19.25 7.03 -11.34
N PRO A 214 20.33 7.16 -10.56
CA PRO A 214 21.40 6.18 -10.69
C PRO A 214 20.73 4.80 -10.58
N PRO A 215 20.86 3.91 -11.58
CA PRO A 215 20.03 2.73 -11.64
C PRO A 215 20.18 1.95 -10.34
N PRO A 216 19.08 1.56 -9.67
CA PRO A 216 19.15 0.51 -8.66
C PRO A 216 19.91 -0.66 -9.28
N PRO A 217 20.77 -1.38 -8.54
CA PRO A 217 21.34 -2.62 -9.04
C PRO A 217 20.15 -3.46 -9.53
N PRO A 218 20.07 -3.78 -10.83
CA PRO A 218 18.81 -4.25 -11.41
C PRO A 218 18.38 -5.51 -10.66
N PRO A 219 17.10 -5.64 -10.26
CA PRO A 219 16.60 -6.87 -9.65
C PRO A 219 17.03 -8.01 -10.59
N PRO A 220 17.81 -9.00 -10.12
CA PRO A 220 18.57 -9.83 -11.06
C PRO A 220 17.61 -10.49 -12.05
N PRO A 221 17.89 -10.41 -13.36
CA PRO A 221 16.90 -10.71 -14.40
C PRO A 221 16.29 -12.09 -14.13
N PRO A 222 14.94 -12.23 -14.16
CA PRO A 222 14.27 -13.44 -13.68
C PRO A 222 14.94 -14.69 -14.20
N ALA A 223 15.49 -15.50 -13.28
CA ALA A 223 16.41 -16.57 -13.62
C ALA A 223 15.79 -17.45 -14.73
N PRO A 224 16.42 -17.54 -15.91
CA PRO A 224 15.78 -18.13 -17.08
C PRO A 224 15.44 -19.59 -16.79
N ASN A 225 14.13 -19.87 -16.83
CA ASN A 225 13.48 -21.04 -16.24
C ASN A 225 13.56 -21.03 -14.69
N PRO A 226 12.52 -20.55 -13.98
CA PRO A 226 12.45 -20.64 -12.52
C PRO A 226 12.51 -22.09 -11.99
N CYS A 227 11.94 -23.04 -12.73
CA CYS A 227 11.89 -24.47 -12.39
C CYS A 227 12.64 -25.33 -13.42
N GLY A 228 12.68 -26.66 -13.21
CA GLY A 228 13.31 -27.62 -14.13
C GLY A 228 14.85 -27.62 -14.11
N LYS A 229 15.47 -27.10 -13.05
CA LYS A 229 16.93 -27.06 -12.87
C LYS A 229 17.50 -28.35 -12.29
N THR A 230 16.71 -29.14 -11.56
CA THR A 230 17.10 -30.47 -11.05
C THR A 230 16.08 -31.53 -11.47
N ALA A 231 16.54 -32.72 -11.86
CA ALA A 231 15.65 -33.82 -12.22
C ALA A 231 15.03 -34.48 -10.97
N THR A 232 15.82 -34.58 -9.89
CA THR A 232 15.39 -35.16 -8.61
C THR A 232 14.99 -34.07 -7.62
N ARG A 233 13.91 -34.33 -6.89
CA ARG A 233 13.43 -33.54 -5.75
C ARG A 233 14.19 -33.90 -4.46
N PRO A 234 14.40 -32.96 -3.52
CA PRO A 234 14.96 -33.27 -2.19
C PRO A 234 14.07 -34.23 -1.38
N ALA A 235 14.66 -34.99 -0.46
CA ALA A 235 13.88 -35.76 0.52
C ALA A 235 13.07 -34.81 1.43
N THR A 236 13.71 -33.75 1.90
CA THR A 236 13.13 -32.59 2.60
C THR A 236 13.77 -31.31 2.05
N TYR A 237 13.04 -30.20 2.06
CA TYR A 237 13.60 -28.87 1.80
C TYR A 237 14.13 -28.27 3.10
N GLU A 238 15.08 -27.34 2.99
CA GLU A 238 15.42 -26.49 4.15
C GLU A 238 14.35 -25.42 4.39
N HIS A 239 13.70 -24.95 3.32
CA HIS A 239 12.69 -23.89 3.37
C HIS A 239 11.46 -24.22 2.52
N VAL A 240 10.27 -23.95 3.06
CA VAL A 240 9.02 -23.86 2.29
C VAL A 240 8.44 -22.46 2.47
N ILE A 241 8.18 -21.78 1.36
CA ILE A 241 7.51 -20.48 1.32
C ILE A 241 6.08 -20.68 0.82
N TRP A 242 5.11 -20.16 1.57
CA TRP A 242 3.73 -19.94 1.13
C TRP A 242 3.54 -18.45 0.90
N LEU A 243 3.00 -18.08 -0.26
CA LEU A 243 2.69 -16.71 -0.63
C LEU A 243 1.22 -16.68 -1.08
N ILE A 244 0.37 -15.99 -0.32
CA ILE A 244 -1.09 -16.12 -0.42
C ILE A 244 -1.71 -14.86 -1.05
N PHE A 245 -2.62 -15.08 -2.01
CA PHE A 245 -3.51 -14.10 -2.64
C PHE A 245 -4.98 -14.47 -2.36
N GLU A 246 -5.92 -13.61 -2.73
CA GLU A 246 -7.33 -13.70 -2.33
C GLU A 246 -8.29 -13.99 -3.49
N ASN A 247 -9.30 -14.85 -3.25
CA ASN A 247 -10.57 -14.97 -4.00
C ASN A 247 -10.45 -14.92 -5.54
N LYS A 248 -9.82 -15.91 -6.22
CA LYS A 248 -9.86 -16.02 -7.68
C LYS A 248 -9.98 -17.47 -8.13
N THR A 249 -10.73 -17.73 -9.21
CA THR A 249 -10.72 -19.04 -9.88
C THR A 249 -9.54 -19.21 -10.84
N TYR A 250 -9.26 -20.47 -11.20
CA TYR A 250 -8.12 -20.88 -12.01
C TYR A 250 -8.04 -20.13 -13.34
N SER A 251 -9.18 -19.90 -14.00
CA SER A 251 -9.26 -19.20 -15.30
C SER A 251 -9.23 -17.67 -15.20
N GLN A 252 -9.49 -17.08 -14.03
CA GLN A 252 -9.31 -15.63 -13.81
C GLN A 252 -7.83 -15.24 -13.76
N VAL A 253 -6.96 -16.18 -13.38
CA VAL A 253 -5.50 -15.98 -13.21
C VAL A 253 -4.70 -16.77 -14.26
N ILE A 254 -4.75 -18.11 -14.24
CA ILE A 254 -3.86 -18.96 -15.05
C ILE A 254 -4.38 -19.06 -16.49
N GLY A 255 -3.69 -18.38 -17.40
CA GLY A 255 -4.10 -18.20 -18.79
C GLY A 255 -4.74 -16.83 -19.07
N SER A 256 -4.92 -15.99 -18.05
CA SER A 256 -5.55 -14.68 -18.13
C SER A 256 -4.58 -13.62 -18.66
N THR A 257 -5.07 -12.73 -19.52
CA THR A 257 -4.34 -11.52 -19.95
C THR A 257 -4.14 -10.51 -18.82
N ASN A 258 -4.89 -10.65 -17.72
CA ASN A 258 -4.81 -9.79 -16.55
C ASN A 258 -3.81 -10.29 -15.50
N ALA A 259 -3.29 -11.53 -15.67
CA ALA A 259 -2.23 -12.10 -14.85
C ALA A 259 -1.10 -12.72 -15.71
N PRO A 260 -0.43 -11.92 -16.57
CA PRO A 260 0.59 -12.43 -17.48
C PRO A 260 1.81 -13.02 -16.76
N TYR A 261 2.25 -12.45 -15.63
CA TYR A 261 3.41 -12.94 -14.89
C TYR A 261 3.12 -14.27 -14.18
N MET A 262 1.99 -14.39 -13.48
CA MET A 262 1.52 -15.65 -12.87
C MET A 262 1.28 -16.72 -13.94
N THR A 263 0.61 -16.36 -15.05
CA THR A 263 0.39 -17.27 -16.18
C THR A 263 1.69 -17.80 -16.76
N GLN A 264 2.70 -16.95 -16.95
CA GLN A 264 3.99 -17.36 -17.50
C GLN A 264 4.79 -18.20 -16.49
N THR A 265 4.75 -17.84 -15.20
CA THR A 265 5.44 -18.57 -14.13
C THR A 265 4.86 -19.98 -13.97
N ALA A 266 3.53 -20.12 -13.93
CA ALA A 266 2.88 -21.44 -13.88
C ALA A 266 3.22 -22.31 -15.10
N LYS A 267 3.26 -21.73 -16.32
CA LYS A 267 3.71 -22.43 -17.54
C LYS A 267 5.18 -22.87 -17.48
N GLN A 268 6.04 -22.13 -16.78
CA GLN A 268 7.45 -22.47 -16.58
C GLN A 268 7.69 -23.42 -15.40
N CYS A 269 6.66 -23.74 -14.63
CA CYS A 269 6.71 -24.57 -13.43
C CYS A 269 5.50 -25.53 -13.42
N ALA A 270 4.72 -25.60 -12.33
CA ALA A 270 3.54 -26.44 -12.26
C ALA A 270 2.35 -25.76 -11.57
N SER A 271 1.13 -26.18 -11.92
CA SER A 271 -0.13 -25.73 -11.33
C SER A 271 -1.10 -26.89 -11.13
N ILE A 272 -2.18 -26.67 -10.37
CA ILE A 272 -3.24 -27.67 -10.16
C ILE A 272 -4.58 -27.12 -10.64
N SER A 273 -5.12 -27.67 -11.73
CA SER A 273 -6.38 -27.19 -12.32
C SER A 273 -7.65 -27.70 -11.65
N THR A 274 -7.52 -28.61 -10.67
CA THR A 274 -8.65 -29.24 -9.96
C THR A 274 -8.63 -28.99 -8.46
N TRP A 275 -7.92 -27.97 -7.99
CA TRP A 275 -7.88 -27.62 -6.56
C TRP A 275 -9.28 -27.34 -6.01
N ARG A 276 -9.50 -27.64 -4.73
CA ARG A 276 -10.73 -27.38 -4.00
C ARG A 276 -10.45 -26.57 -2.74
N ASP A 277 -11.35 -25.64 -2.48
CA ASP A 277 -11.58 -25.03 -1.16
C ASP A 277 -11.71 -26.12 -0.07
N ALA A 278 -11.48 -25.74 1.18
CA ALA A 278 -11.74 -26.54 2.38
C ALA A 278 -13.24 -26.89 2.50
N GLY A 279 -14.09 -26.06 1.91
CA GLY A 279 -15.48 -26.34 1.60
C GLY A 279 -16.47 -25.48 2.37
N LEU A 280 -17.69 -25.41 1.81
CA LEU A 280 -18.88 -24.68 2.29
C LEU A 280 -19.04 -23.23 1.78
N GLY A 281 -18.11 -22.68 0.99
CA GLY A 281 -18.23 -21.29 0.51
C GLY A 281 -18.14 -20.30 1.68
N LEU A 282 -17.12 -20.51 2.51
CA LEU A 282 -16.81 -19.70 3.67
C LEU A 282 -15.94 -18.51 3.22
N PRO A 283 -15.98 -17.38 3.95
CA PRO A 283 -15.04 -16.30 3.69
C PRO A 283 -13.60 -16.71 4.04
N SER A 284 -12.64 -15.92 3.55
CA SER A 284 -11.20 -16.17 3.60
C SER A 284 -10.62 -16.71 4.92
N LEU A 285 -10.93 -16.16 6.11
CA LEU A 285 -10.28 -16.59 7.37
C LEU A 285 -10.39 -18.12 7.65
N PRO A 286 -11.60 -18.74 7.61
CA PRO A 286 -11.76 -20.19 7.59
C PRO A 286 -10.81 -20.96 6.67
N SER A 287 -10.53 -20.47 5.45
CA SER A 287 -9.61 -21.07 4.49
C SER A 287 -8.15 -20.96 4.93
N TYR A 288 -7.73 -19.81 5.50
CA TYR A 288 -6.42 -19.65 6.13
C TYR A 288 -6.21 -20.57 7.34
N LEU A 289 -7.25 -20.81 8.15
CA LEU A 289 -7.21 -21.76 9.26
C LEU A 289 -7.14 -23.21 8.77
N ALA A 290 -7.90 -23.55 7.73
CA ALA A 290 -7.84 -24.85 7.07
C ALA A 290 -6.46 -25.14 6.48
N LEU A 291 -5.86 -24.14 5.82
CA LEU A 291 -4.46 -24.15 5.34
C LEU A 291 -3.46 -24.41 6.46
N THR A 292 -3.55 -23.70 7.59
CA THR A 292 -2.46 -23.70 8.60
C THR A 292 -2.66 -24.66 9.78
N SER A 293 -3.84 -25.27 9.92
CA SER A 293 -4.16 -26.22 11.01
C SER A 293 -4.95 -27.47 10.60
N GLY A 294 -5.28 -27.64 9.31
CA GLY A 294 -5.96 -28.85 8.83
C GLY A 294 -7.46 -28.89 9.14
N SER A 295 -8.04 -27.76 9.58
CA SER A 295 -9.47 -27.57 9.83
C SER A 295 -9.79 -26.07 9.92
N THR A 296 -11.02 -25.66 9.60
CA THR A 296 -11.51 -24.29 9.84
C THR A 296 -11.65 -23.95 11.33
N GLN A 297 -11.43 -24.92 12.23
CA GLN A 297 -11.59 -24.81 13.69
C GLN A 297 -13.00 -24.40 14.13
N GLY A 298 -14.01 -24.61 13.27
CA GLY A 298 -15.40 -24.19 13.52
C GLY A 298 -15.66 -22.70 13.29
N VAL A 299 -14.67 -21.95 12.77
CA VAL A 299 -14.84 -20.55 12.36
C VAL A 299 -15.60 -20.50 11.03
N THR A 300 -16.50 -19.52 10.90
CA THR A 300 -17.36 -19.32 9.72
C THR A 300 -17.49 -17.84 9.31
N SER A 301 -16.61 -16.97 9.82
CA SER A 301 -16.63 -15.52 9.57
C SER A 301 -15.24 -14.90 9.68
N ASP A 302 -15.00 -13.77 8.99
CA ASP A 302 -13.76 -12.97 9.08
C ASP A 302 -13.65 -12.12 10.35
N SER A 303 -14.19 -12.62 11.46
CA SER A 303 -14.15 -11.91 12.74
C SER A 303 -12.69 -11.74 13.19
N SER A 304 -12.32 -10.55 13.68
CA SER A 304 -10.98 -10.32 14.25
C SER A 304 -10.73 -11.21 15.47
N PRO A 305 -9.46 -11.50 15.86
CA PRO A 305 -9.13 -12.42 16.96
C PRO A 305 -9.77 -12.09 18.33
N SER A 306 -10.19 -10.85 18.56
CA SER A 306 -10.93 -10.42 19.77
C SER A 306 -12.38 -10.90 19.83
N ASN A 307 -12.95 -11.30 18.68
CA ASN A 307 -14.37 -11.57 18.49
C ASN A 307 -14.65 -13.07 18.26
N LEU A 308 -13.62 -13.92 18.39
CA LEU A 308 -13.71 -15.38 18.25
C LEU A 308 -13.27 -16.08 19.54
N PRO A 309 -13.75 -17.32 19.80
CA PRO A 309 -13.21 -18.16 20.87
C PRO A 309 -11.70 -18.43 20.70
N PRO A 310 -10.94 -18.63 21.80
CA PRO A 310 -9.51 -18.93 21.72
C PRO A 310 -9.21 -20.25 20.95
N ILE A 311 -8.57 -20.15 19.80
CA ILE A 311 -8.17 -21.30 18.99
C ILE A 311 -6.88 -21.90 19.57
N THR A 312 -6.98 -22.95 20.37
CA THR A 312 -5.84 -23.64 21.01
C THR A 312 -5.31 -24.83 20.20
N ALA A 313 -5.98 -25.17 19.10
CA ALA A 313 -5.62 -26.25 18.17
C ALA A 313 -4.17 -26.16 17.66
N ASP A 314 -3.63 -27.28 17.21
CA ASP A 314 -2.28 -27.33 16.64
C ASP A 314 -2.24 -26.76 15.23
N ASN A 315 -1.06 -26.28 14.83
CA ASN A 315 -0.87 -25.47 13.63
C ASN A 315 0.59 -25.59 13.14
N ILE A 316 0.82 -25.32 11.85
CA ILE A 316 2.14 -25.51 11.22
C ILE A 316 3.24 -24.67 11.90
N PHE A 317 2.93 -23.45 12.34
CA PHE A 317 3.85 -22.60 13.09
C PHE A 317 4.30 -23.26 14.41
N ARG A 318 3.37 -23.92 15.11
CA ARG A 318 3.63 -24.68 16.34
C ARG A 318 4.40 -25.97 16.09
N GLN A 319 4.05 -26.76 15.06
CA GLN A 319 4.83 -27.94 14.69
C GLN A 319 6.29 -27.60 14.35
N VAL A 320 6.51 -26.52 13.60
CA VAL A 320 7.86 -26.06 13.21
C VAL A 320 8.67 -25.67 14.45
N ARG A 321 8.17 -24.76 15.30
CA ARG A 321 8.91 -24.31 16.50
C ARG A 321 9.13 -25.40 17.55
N THR A 322 8.17 -26.32 17.73
CA THR A 322 8.32 -27.43 18.71
C THR A 322 9.31 -28.50 18.25
N ARG A 323 9.62 -28.56 16.95
CA ARG A 323 10.67 -29.41 16.37
C ARG A 323 12.05 -28.73 16.30
N GLY A 324 12.22 -27.57 16.94
CA GLY A 324 13.48 -26.81 16.93
C GLY A 324 13.78 -26.10 15.62
N MET A 325 12.83 -26.09 14.68
CA MET A 325 12.93 -25.36 13.41
C MET A 325 12.37 -23.94 13.56
N THR A 326 12.66 -23.09 12.57
CA THR A 326 12.27 -21.67 12.56
C THR A 326 11.12 -21.41 11.60
N TYR A 327 10.27 -20.44 11.91
CA TYR A 327 9.29 -19.90 10.97
C TYR A 327 9.20 -18.37 11.09
N ARG A 328 8.70 -17.70 10.04
CA ARG A 328 8.21 -16.31 10.08
C ARG A 328 6.94 -16.15 9.25
N SER A 329 6.11 -15.20 9.63
CA SER A 329 4.97 -14.72 8.85
C SER A 329 5.22 -13.25 8.52
N TYR A 330 5.50 -12.97 7.26
CA TYR A 330 5.79 -11.65 6.72
C TYR A 330 4.49 -11.05 6.18
N GLN A 331 4.06 -9.91 6.70
CA GLN A 331 2.74 -9.33 6.42
C GLN A 331 2.90 -7.90 5.90
N GLU A 332 2.42 -7.63 4.69
CA GLU A 332 2.50 -6.28 4.09
C GLU A 332 1.60 -5.28 4.84
N ASP A 333 2.06 -4.04 4.91
CA ASP A 333 1.45 -2.92 5.66
C ASP A 333 1.11 -3.18 7.14
N MET A 334 1.50 -4.32 7.70
CA MET A 334 1.30 -4.61 9.12
C MET A 334 2.14 -3.63 9.95
N PRO A 335 1.54 -2.80 10.82
CA PRO A 335 2.22 -1.66 11.45
C PRO A 335 3.11 -2.05 12.65
N SER A 336 3.00 -3.28 13.14
CA SER A 336 3.70 -3.80 14.31
C SER A 336 3.65 -5.33 14.32
N ASN A 337 4.61 -5.99 14.96
CA ASN A 337 4.57 -7.45 15.12
C ASN A 337 3.24 -7.93 15.74
N CYS A 338 2.74 -9.11 15.32
CA CYS A 338 1.56 -9.77 15.86
C CYS A 338 0.31 -8.85 15.97
N ARG A 339 0.04 -8.03 14.94
CA ARG A 339 -1.05 -7.05 14.98
C ARG A 339 -2.42 -7.73 14.92
N LEU A 340 -3.12 -7.74 16.06
CA LEU A 340 -4.39 -8.43 16.28
C LEU A 340 -5.65 -7.74 15.69
N SER A 341 -5.50 -6.75 14.80
CA SER A 341 -6.62 -6.02 14.17
C SER A 341 -6.18 -5.35 12.87
N SER A 342 -7.07 -5.23 11.88
CA SER A 342 -6.75 -4.58 10.60
C SER A 342 -6.24 -3.14 10.78
N SER A 343 -5.45 -2.65 9.81
CA SER A 343 -4.82 -1.33 9.87
C SER A 343 -4.45 -0.84 8.46
N GLY A 344 -5.11 0.20 7.95
CA GLY A 344 -4.92 0.61 6.56
C GLY A 344 -5.27 -0.52 5.60
N LEU A 345 -4.32 -0.94 4.76
CA LEU A 345 -4.49 -2.06 3.82
C LEU A 345 -4.15 -3.43 4.44
N TYR A 346 -3.53 -3.51 5.63
CA TYR A 346 -3.33 -4.77 6.33
C TYR A 346 -4.65 -5.29 6.90
N MET A 347 -5.08 -6.47 6.48
CA MET A 347 -6.30 -7.13 6.94
C MET A 347 -5.98 -8.32 7.84
N VAL A 348 -6.46 -8.27 9.08
CA VAL A 348 -6.13 -9.31 10.09
C VAL A 348 -6.66 -10.70 9.70
N ARG A 349 -7.75 -10.78 8.93
CA ARG A 349 -8.34 -12.04 8.45
C ARG A 349 -7.41 -12.87 7.56
N HIS A 350 -6.47 -12.23 6.86
CA HIS A 350 -5.48 -12.89 6.00
C HIS A 350 -4.20 -13.32 6.76
N ASN A 351 -4.19 -13.19 8.10
CA ASN A 351 -3.07 -13.52 8.97
C ASN A 351 -3.47 -14.62 9.99
N PRO A 352 -3.40 -15.92 9.63
CA PRO A 352 -3.86 -17.01 10.50
C PRO A 352 -3.10 -17.11 11.82
N GLU A 353 -1.83 -16.72 11.87
CA GLU A 353 -1.00 -16.88 13.07
C GLU A 353 -1.57 -16.09 14.26
N VAL A 354 -2.13 -14.90 14.04
CA VAL A 354 -2.72 -14.07 15.11
C VAL A 354 -4.04 -14.62 15.66
N TYR A 355 -4.53 -15.76 15.19
CA TYR A 355 -5.70 -16.44 15.75
C TYR A 355 -5.35 -17.52 16.78
N TYR A 356 -4.15 -18.11 16.72
CA TYR A 356 -3.75 -19.21 17.61
C TYR A 356 -3.37 -18.73 19.02
N GLN A 357 -3.83 -19.49 20.02
CA GLN A 357 -3.73 -19.16 21.45
C GLN A 357 -3.30 -20.36 22.32
N GLY A 358 -2.74 -21.40 21.71
CA GLY A 358 -2.19 -22.55 22.42
C GLY A 358 -0.78 -22.32 22.99
N PRO A 359 -0.12 -23.39 23.49
CA PRO A 359 1.10 -23.28 24.31
C PRO A 359 2.27 -22.56 23.62
N GLY A 360 2.44 -21.27 23.94
CA GLY A 360 3.48 -20.40 23.39
C GLY A 360 3.16 -19.73 22.05
N ASP A 361 1.96 -19.93 21.47
CA ASP A 361 1.61 -19.37 20.15
C ASP A 361 1.66 -17.84 20.15
N ARG A 362 1.08 -17.18 21.17
CA ARG A 362 1.11 -15.72 21.34
C ARG A 362 2.53 -15.14 21.50
N THR A 363 3.41 -15.86 22.21
CA THR A 363 4.82 -15.44 22.42
C THR A 363 5.64 -15.55 21.14
N ALA A 364 5.44 -16.62 20.38
CA ALA A 364 6.10 -16.81 19.10
C ALA A 364 5.61 -15.76 18.07
N CYS A 365 4.31 -15.52 18.00
CA CYS A 365 3.69 -14.47 17.17
C CYS A 365 4.31 -13.08 17.40
N ALA A 366 4.51 -12.65 18.65
CA ALA A 366 5.16 -11.37 18.96
C ALA A 366 6.58 -11.22 18.37
N THR A 367 7.25 -12.32 18.02
CA THR A 367 8.61 -12.34 17.47
C THR A 367 8.66 -12.66 15.96
N ASN A 368 7.78 -13.54 15.50
CA ASN A 368 7.85 -14.17 14.18
C ASN A 368 6.79 -13.66 13.19
N ASN A 369 5.70 -13.09 13.69
CA ASN A 369 4.68 -12.43 12.89
C ASN A 369 5.08 -10.96 12.71
N ILE A 370 5.67 -10.60 11.57
CA ILE A 370 6.44 -9.35 11.38
C ILE A 370 6.05 -8.61 10.09
N PRO A 371 6.26 -7.27 10.01
CA PRO A 371 6.02 -6.51 8.78
C PRO A 371 6.89 -7.03 7.62
N LEU A 372 6.34 -7.12 6.41
CA LEU A 372 7.04 -7.65 5.23
C LEU A 372 8.23 -6.77 4.80
N GLY A 373 7.97 -5.47 4.64
CA GLY A 373 8.90 -4.53 3.99
C GLY A 373 8.60 -4.36 2.50
N THR A 374 9.64 -4.16 1.72
CA THR A 374 9.63 -3.92 0.26
C THR A 374 10.64 -4.86 -0.43
N PRO A 375 10.56 -5.07 -1.76
CA PRO A 375 11.49 -5.94 -2.48
C PRO A 375 12.99 -5.61 -2.33
N THR A 376 13.34 -4.41 -1.86
CA THR A 376 14.73 -3.95 -1.66
C THR A 376 15.12 -3.73 -0.19
N THR A 377 14.16 -3.51 0.72
CA THR A 377 14.43 -3.16 2.13
C THR A 377 13.34 -3.68 3.07
N GLY A 378 13.72 -4.16 4.26
CA GLY A 378 12.80 -4.73 5.26
C GLY A 378 12.94 -6.25 5.40
N ASN A 379 12.14 -6.84 6.29
CA ASN A 379 12.45 -8.13 6.92
C ASN A 379 12.67 -9.29 5.92
N LEU A 380 11.76 -9.49 4.96
CA LEU A 380 11.93 -10.59 3.99
C LEU A 380 13.14 -10.36 3.07
N ALA A 381 13.33 -9.14 2.58
CA ALA A 381 14.48 -8.80 1.75
C ALA A 381 15.81 -9.00 2.51
N THR A 382 15.85 -8.65 3.80
CA THR A 382 17.00 -8.89 4.69
C THR A 382 17.26 -10.38 4.91
N ASP A 383 16.25 -11.20 5.16
CA ASP A 383 16.42 -12.64 5.38
C ASP A 383 16.87 -13.38 4.10
N LEU A 384 16.35 -12.98 2.94
CA LEU A 384 16.77 -13.53 1.65
C LEU A 384 18.21 -13.13 1.30
N ALA A 385 18.58 -11.86 1.53
CA ALA A 385 19.93 -11.36 1.26
C ALA A 385 21.00 -11.95 2.19
N ASN A 386 20.67 -12.20 3.46
CA ASN A 386 21.58 -12.79 4.44
C ASN A 386 21.59 -14.33 4.42
N ASN A 387 20.75 -14.98 3.58
CA ASN A 387 20.53 -16.43 3.61
C ASN A 387 20.11 -16.91 5.03
N THR A 388 19.23 -16.15 5.69
CA THR A 388 18.63 -16.45 7.02
C THR A 388 17.12 -16.67 6.95
N LEU A 389 16.60 -16.98 5.75
CA LEU A 389 15.22 -17.41 5.54
C LEU A 389 14.88 -18.59 6.49
N PRO A 390 13.73 -18.57 7.19
CA PRO A 390 13.36 -19.64 8.12
C PRO A 390 12.88 -20.89 7.38
N ASN A 391 12.63 -21.98 8.12
CA ASN A 391 12.20 -23.25 7.54
C ASN A 391 10.77 -23.19 6.97
N PHE A 392 9.87 -22.48 7.63
CA PHE A 392 8.55 -22.15 7.09
C PHE A 392 8.36 -20.62 6.99
N SER A 393 8.01 -20.13 5.80
CA SER A 393 7.75 -18.72 5.56
C SER A 393 6.33 -18.55 5.05
N LEU A 394 5.49 -17.82 5.79
CA LEU A 394 4.22 -17.31 5.28
C LEU A 394 4.42 -15.87 4.79
N ILE A 395 3.93 -15.54 3.60
CA ILE A 395 3.92 -14.20 3.03
C ILE A 395 2.48 -13.86 2.66
N THR A 396 1.96 -12.76 3.22
CA THR A 396 0.66 -12.19 2.82
C THR A 396 0.89 -10.74 2.35
N PRO A 397 0.47 -10.38 1.12
CA PRO A 397 0.36 -8.99 0.67
C PRO A 397 -0.73 -8.23 1.46
N ASN A 398 -0.94 -6.96 1.11
CA ASN A 398 -2.05 -6.17 1.63
C ASN A 398 -3.33 -6.41 0.79
N VAL A 399 -4.50 -5.94 1.28
CA VAL A 399 -5.83 -6.16 0.68
C VAL A 399 -6.02 -5.66 -0.76
N CYS A 400 -5.04 -4.93 -1.29
CA CYS A 400 -4.99 -4.51 -2.70
C CYS A 400 -4.02 -5.38 -3.52
N ASN A 401 -2.85 -5.68 -2.97
CA ASN A 401 -1.83 -6.49 -3.62
C ASN A 401 -2.18 -7.98 -3.63
N ASP A 402 -2.97 -8.46 -2.67
CA ASP A 402 -3.52 -9.83 -2.64
C ASP A 402 -4.68 -10.05 -3.64
N MET A 403 -5.13 -8.99 -4.32
CA MET A 403 -6.26 -8.95 -5.26
C MET A 403 -7.67 -9.02 -4.64
N HIS A 404 -7.85 -8.84 -3.33
CA HIS A 404 -9.19 -8.81 -2.72
C HIS A 404 -9.98 -7.56 -3.15
N ASP A 405 -9.49 -6.36 -2.80
CA ASP A 405 -10.15 -5.08 -3.08
C ASP A 405 -9.67 -4.43 -4.40
N CYS A 406 -8.67 -5.02 -5.07
CA CYS A 406 -8.01 -4.45 -6.25
C CYS A 406 -7.89 -5.44 -7.42
N SER A 407 -7.46 -4.91 -8.58
CA SER A 407 -7.41 -5.69 -9.82
C SER A 407 -6.41 -6.84 -9.80
N ILE A 408 -6.69 -7.88 -10.60
CA ILE A 408 -5.76 -9.01 -10.82
C ILE A 408 -4.38 -8.52 -11.33
N ALA A 409 -4.36 -7.48 -12.16
CA ALA A 409 -3.12 -6.88 -12.66
C ALA A 409 -2.30 -6.20 -11.56
N THR A 410 -2.92 -5.78 -10.45
CA THR A 410 -2.23 -5.23 -9.28
C THR A 410 -1.39 -6.31 -8.60
N GLY A 411 -1.99 -7.46 -8.26
CA GLY A 411 -1.29 -8.58 -7.63
C GLY A 411 -0.30 -9.29 -8.55
N ASP A 412 -0.57 -9.36 -9.86
CA ASP A 412 0.39 -9.87 -10.84
C ASP A 412 1.64 -8.98 -10.94
N THR A 413 1.43 -7.66 -10.94
CA THR A 413 2.52 -6.66 -10.87
C THR A 413 3.30 -6.79 -9.56
N TRP A 414 2.61 -6.96 -8.42
CA TRP A 414 3.25 -7.15 -7.11
C TRP A 414 4.11 -8.42 -7.07
N LEU A 415 3.58 -9.55 -7.56
CA LEU A 415 4.35 -10.80 -7.63
C LEU A 415 5.56 -10.66 -8.55
N SER A 416 5.43 -9.94 -9.67
CA SER A 416 6.54 -9.71 -10.61
C SER A 416 7.73 -8.96 -9.97
N GLN A 417 7.51 -8.27 -8.85
CA GLN A 417 8.57 -7.58 -8.08
C GLN A 417 9.16 -8.49 -6.99
N TRP A 418 8.30 -9.17 -6.22
CA TRP A 418 8.75 -9.99 -5.08
C TRP A 418 9.30 -11.37 -5.45
N LEU A 419 8.65 -12.07 -6.38
CA LEU A 419 9.06 -13.44 -6.72
C LEU A 419 10.49 -13.51 -7.27
N PRO A 420 10.96 -12.60 -8.16
CA PRO A 420 12.37 -12.60 -8.56
C PRO A 420 13.35 -12.45 -7.39
N VAL A 421 13.03 -11.68 -6.34
CA VAL A 421 13.90 -11.54 -5.16
C VAL A 421 14.01 -12.86 -4.40
N ILE A 422 12.88 -13.57 -4.24
CA ILE A 422 12.84 -14.92 -3.65
C ILE A 422 13.65 -15.91 -4.51
N LEU A 423 13.41 -15.94 -5.82
CA LEU A 423 14.04 -16.91 -6.74
C LEU A 423 15.54 -16.66 -6.94
N ASN A 424 16.02 -15.43 -6.74
CA ASN A 424 17.44 -15.10 -6.82
C ASN A 424 18.20 -15.37 -5.50
N SER A 425 17.51 -15.78 -4.43
CA SER A 425 18.15 -16.17 -3.16
C SER A 425 19.06 -17.40 -3.30
N GLN A 426 20.10 -17.47 -2.47
CA GLN A 426 21.05 -18.59 -2.45
C GLN A 426 20.38 -19.93 -2.12
N SER A 427 19.37 -19.94 -1.23
CA SER A 427 18.64 -21.16 -0.88
C SER A 427 17.77 -21.67 -2.03
N TYR A 428 17.10 -20.79 -2.78
CA TYR A 428 16.36 -21.19 -3.97
C TYR A 428 17.29 -21.69 -5.09
N GLN A 429 18.34 -20.93 -5.45
CA GLN A 429 19.25 -21.34 -6.53
C GLN A 429 20.00 -22.64 -6.22
N ALA A 430 20.20 -22.98 -4.94
CA ALA A 430 20.80 -24.24 -4.50
C ALA A 430 19.83 -25.45 -4.47
N GLY A 431 18.55 -25.31 -4.84
CA GLY A 431 17.59 -26.42 -4.79
C GLY A 431 16.98 -26.69 -3.41
N ARG A 432 17.14 -25.77 -2.44
CA ARG A 432 16.85 -26.00 -1.02
C ARG A 432 15.55 -25.33 -0.54
N THR A 433 14.93 -24.53 -1.40
CA THR A 433 13.66 -23.82 -1.14
C THR A 433 12.59 -24.24 -2.15
N ALA A 434 11.41 -24.60 -1.66
CA ALA A 434 10.18 -24.67 -2.45
C ALA A 434 9.31 -23.42 -2.18
N VAL A 435 8.69 -22.88 -3.22
CA VAL A 435 7.76 -21.76 -3.14
C VAL A 435 6.40 -22.20 -3.66
N VAL A 436 5.34 -21.85 -2.94
CA VAL A 436 3.95 -22.04 -3.34
C VAL A 436 3.33 -20.66 -3.45
N VAL A 437 2.81 -20.34 -4.64
CA VAL A 437 1.93 -19.20 -4.83
C VAL A 437 0.51 -19.75 -4.85
N LEU A 438 -0.27 -19.38 -3.84
CA LEU A 438 -1.61 -19.89 -3.63
C LEU A 438 -2.61 -18.75 -3.52
N PHE A 439 -3.86 -19.09 -3.79
CA PHE A 439 -5.03 -18.32 -3.46
C PHE A 439 -5.81 -19.10 -2.38
N ASP A 440 -6.63 -18.40 -1.62
CA ASP A 440 -7.34 -18.92 -0.46
C ASP A 440 -8.69 -19.57 -0.80
N GLU A 441 -9.51 -18.97 -1.69
CA GLU A 441 -10.82 -19.47 -2.08
C GLU A 441 -11.10 -19.32 -3.61
N ASP A 442 -12.38 -19.38 -4.02
CA ASP A 442 -12.87 -19.46 -5.42
C ASP A 442 -12.41 -20.73 -6.20
N THR A 443 -13.16 -21.82 -6.05
CA THR A 443 -12.87 -23.13 -6.68
C THR A 443 -13.22 -23.18 -8.18
N PRO A 444 -12.36 -23.77 -9.06
CA PRO A 444 -11.05 -24.35 -8.79
C PRO A 444 -9.99 -23.27 -8.57
N ILE A 445 -9.14 -23.44 -7.57
CA ILE A 445 -8.21 -22.39 -7.12
C ILE A 445 -6.91 -22.37 -7.96
N PRO A 446 -6.37 -21.20 -8.41
CA PRO A 446 -5.22 -21.04 -9.33
C PRO A 446 -3.84 -21.44 -8.80
N ASN A 447 -3.75 -22.34 -7.82
CA ASN A 447 -2.50 -22.58 -7.07
C ASN A 447 -1.38 -23.16 -7.94
N PHE A 448 -0.20 -22.55 -7.84
CA PHE A 448 0.99 -22.92 -8.60
C PHE A 448 2.27 -22.97 -7.75
N PHE A 449 3.19 -23.83 -8.19
CA PHE A 449 4.32 -24.33 -7.40
C PHE A 449 5.62 -24.05 -8.14
N VAL A 450 6.58 -23.47 -7.43
CA VAL A 450 7.83 -22.98 -7.98
C VAL A 450 8.98 -23.54 -7.14
N SER A 451 9.69 -24.53 -7.70
CA SER A 451 10.87 -25.17 -7.10
C SER A 451 11.82 -25.60 -8.21
N PRO A 452 13.15 -25.61 -8.00
CA PRO A 452 14.12 -26.09 -8.98
C PRO A 452 13.87 -27.52 -9.48
N SER A 453 13.20 -28.37 -8.70
CA SER A 453 12.84 -29.74 -9.09
C SER A 453 11.51 -29.88 -9.84
N VAL A 454 10.64 -28.86 -9.82
CA VAL A 454 9.34 -28.90 -10.49
C VAL A 454 9.54 -29.02 -12.00
N VAL A 455 8.82 -29.94 -12.65
CA VAL A 455 8.90 -30.18 -14.10
C VAL A 455 8.09 -29.09 -14.83
N PRO A 456 8.71 -28.24 -15.68
CA PRO A 456 8.03 -27.14 -16.37
C PRO A 456 6.83 -27.59 -17.21
N GLY A 457 5.74 -26.84 -17.13
CA GLY A 457 4.50 -27.07 -17.87
C GLY A 457 3.57 -28.13 -17.26
N THR A 458 3.83 -28.58 -16.03
CA THR A 458 3.03 -29.64 -15.39
C THR A 458 1.71 -29.07 -14.85
N VAL A 459 0.59 -29.46 -15.47
CA VAL A 459 -0.76 -29.17 -14.95
C VAL A 459 -1.31 -30.43 -14.28
N ALA A 460 -1.13 -30.53 -12.97
CA ALA A 460 -1.56 -31.68 -12.19
C ALA A 460 -3.07 -31.65 -11.90
N GLN A 461 -3.66 -32.84 -11.77
CA GLN A 461 -5.09 -33.05 -11.50
C GLN A 461 -5.27 -34.12 -10.42
N GLY A 462 -6.37 -34.03 -9.69
CA GLY A 462 -6.71 -34.93 -8.58
C GLY A 462 -7.52 -34.22 -7.48
N SER A 463 -7.86 -34.97 -6.44
CA SER A 463 -8.52 -34.45 -5.24
C SER A 463 -7.48 -33.78 -4.32
N TYR A 464 -7.19 -32.51 -4.60
CA TYR A 464 -6.27 -31.67 -3.83
C TYR A 464 -7.00 -30.45 -3.25
N SER A 465 -6.63 -30.07 -2.03
CA SER A 465 -7.17 -28.90 -1.32
C SER A 465 -6.12 -28.28 -0.38
N HIS A 466 -6.51 -27.29 0.42
CA HIS A 466 -5.66 -26.72 1.47
C HIS A 466 -5.06 -27.78 2.42
N TYR A 467 -5.82 -28.84 2.71
CA TYR A 467 -5.33 -29.97 3.52
C TYR A 467 -4.21 -30.76 2.81
N SER A 468 -4.28 -30.88 1.47
CA SER A 468 -3.17 -31.41 0.67
C SER A 468 -1.94 -30.50 0.71
N LEU A 469 -2.11 -29.18 0.78
CA LEU A 469 -0.97 -28.24 0.89
C LEU A 469 -0.27 -28.33 2.24
N LEU A 470 -1.05 -28.37 3.33
CA LEU A 470 -0.52 -28.60 4.67
C LEU A 470 0.27 -29.91 4.71
N ARG A 471 -0.36 -31.02 4.27
CA ARG A 471 0.28 -32.34 4.19
C ARG A 471 1.57 -32.34 3.37
N THR A 472 1.53 -31.75 2.18
CA THR A 472 2.69 -31.63 1.28
C THR A 472 3.80 -30.83 1.95
N THR A 473 3.47 -29.79 2.72
CA THR A 473 4.42 -28.93 3.43
C THR A 473 5.02 -29.59 4.66
N GLU A 474 4.21 -30.30 5.45
CA GLU A 474 4.69 -31.13 6.56
C GLU A 474 5.67 -32.19 6.05
N GLU A 475 5.34 -32.90 4.96
CA GLU A 475 6.24 -33.86 4.31
C GLU A 475 7.50 -33.19 3.73
N MET A 476 7.41 -31.98 3.18
CA MET A 476 8.58 -31.22 2.69
C MET A 476 9.52 -30.80 3.82
N LEU A 477 8.99 -30.56 5.04
CA LEU A 477 9.76 -30.16 6.22
C LEU A 477 10.13 -31.32 7.16
N GLY A 478 9.80 -32.57 6.81
CA GLY A 478 10.06 -33.74 7.67
C GLY A 478 9.25 -33.76 8.98
N ILE A 479 8.09 -33.09 8.98
CA ILE A 479 7.19 -32.96 10.13
C ILE A 479 6.24 -34.16 10.20
N SER A 480 5.94 -34.58 11.43
CA SER A 480 4.94 -35.60 11.77
C SER A 480 4.55 -35.49 13.27
N PRO A 481 3.42 -36.05 13.72
CA PRO A 481 2.28 -36.49 12.90
C PRO A 481 1.66 -35.31 12.14
N PHE A 482 0.82 -35.61 11.15
CA PHE A 482 0.20 -34.62 10.28
C PHE A 482 -1.07 -34.01 10.92
N LEU A 483 -1.42 -32.77 10.59
CA LEU A 483 -2.51 -32.05 11.25
C LEU A 483 -3.91 -32.35 10.69
N LEU A 484 -4.75 -32.99 11.51
CA LEU A 484 -6.20 -33.15 11.28
C LEU A 484 -6.49 -33.72 9.87
N ASN A 485 -7.16 -32.99 8.99
CA ASN A 485 -7.48 -33.47 7.64
C ASN A 485 -6.25 -33.62 6.73
N ALA A 486 -5.07 -33.09 7.09
CA ALA A 486 -3.82 -33.30 6.36
C ALA A 486 -3.29 -34.75 6.51
N ASP A 487 -3.62 -35.45 7.60
CA ASP A 487 -3.19 -36.85 7.81
C ASP A 487 -3.79 -37.81 6.77
N SER A 488 -5.03 -37.53 6.34
CA SER A 488 -5.75 -38.27 5.30
C SER A 488 -5.70 -37.64 3.90
N ALA A 489 -5.11 -36.45 3.74
CA ALA A 489 -5.08 -35.74 2.47
C ALA A 489 -4.05 -36.31 1.48
N SER A 490 -4.39 -36.27 0.19
CA SER A 490 -3.46 -36.60 -0.90
C SER A 490 -2.26 -35.64 -0.90
N SER A 491 -1.05 -36.16 -0.73
CA SER A 491 0.18 -35.37 -0.91
C SER A 491 0.40 -35.04 -2.39
N MET A 492 0.71 -33.78 -2.68
CA MET A 492 1.01 -33.30 -4.04
C MET A 492 2.46 -33.55 -4.43
N ARG A 493 3.30 -34.00 -3.49
CA ARG A 493 4.75 -34.14 -3.65
C ARG A 493 5.15 -34.97 -4.87
N GLN A 494 4.47 -36.09 -5.12
CA GLN A 494 4.75 -36.91 -6.32
C GLN A 494 4.27 -36.25 -7.62
N ALA A 495 3.07 -35.63 -7.62
CA ALA A 495 2.46 -35.07 -8.83
C ALA A 495 3.16 -33.81 -9.36
N LEU A 496 3.92 -33.12 -8.51
CA LEU A 496 4.61 -31.86 -8.82
C LEU A 496 6.15 -31.99 -8.86
N ASN A 497 6.70 -33.19 -8.57
CA ASN A 497 8.12 -33.41 -8.32
C ASN A 497 8.68 -32.50 -7.21
N LEU A 498 7.95 -32.39 -6.09
CA LEU A 498 8.36 -31.69 -4.87
C LEU A 498 8.89 -32.66 -3.82
#